data_AF-A0AAQ1MEC2-F1
#
_entry.id   AF-A0AAQ1MEC2-F1
#
_cell.length_a   1.000
_cell.length_b   1.000
_cell.length_c   1.000
_cell.angle_alpha   90.00
_cell.angle_beta   90.00
_cell.angle_gamma   90.00
#
_symmetry.space_group_name_H-M   'P 1'
#
loop_
_entity.id
_entity.type
_entity.pdbx_description
1 polymer ?
#
loop_
_entity_poly.entity_id
_entity_poly.type
_entity_poly.pdbx_seq_one_letter_code
_entity_poly.pdbx_strand_id
1 'polypeptide(L)' 'MQDTRIDGMGTIAGGEYGSVKVSGMGKCTGDLTAQSLSVSGKFTCQGKLKVGKLTCSGTLSVHRSAKIGQVTGDCVRQGL' A
#
# COMPACT_ATOMS: atom_id res chain seq x y z
N MET A 1 7.35 -13.02 10.74
CA MET A 1 6.82 -11.89 9.94
C MET A 1 5.73 -12.46 9.06
N GLN A 2 4.56 -11.83 8.99
CA GLN A 2 3.45 -12.34 8.18
C GLN A 2 3.38 -11.63 6.85
N ASP A 3 3.16 -12.41 5.79
CA ASP A 3 2.92 -11.91 4.45
C ASP A 3 1.41 -11.81 4.22
N THR A 4 0.96 -10.68 3.67
CA THR A 4 -0.45 -10.45 3.37
C THR A 4 -0.63 -10.25 1.89
N ARG A 5 -1.57 -10.99 1.32
CA ARG A 5 -1.96 -10.90 -0.08
C ARG A 5 -3.44 -10.58 -0.18
N ILE A 6 -3.76 -9.57 -0.96
CA ILE A 6 -5.13 -9.20 -1.31
C ILE A 6 -5.29 -9.43 -2.81
N ASP A 7 -6.23 -10.28 -3.19
CA ASP A 7 -6.66 -10.47 -4.58
C ASP A 7 -8.10 -10.01 -4.74
N GLY A 8 -8.34 -9.04 -5.63
CA GLY A 8 -9.64 -8.44 -5.83
C GLY A 8 -9.85 -7.23 -4.92
N MET A 9 -10.86 -7.26 -4.06
CA MET A 9 -11.17 -6.17 -3.12
C MET A 9 -10.87 -6.60 -1.68
N GLY A 10 -10.05 -5.83 -0.97
CA GLY A 10 -9.71 -6.10 0.41
C GLY A 10 -9.57 -4.83 1.24
N THR A 11 -9.98 -4.92 2.50
CA THR A 11 -9.82 -3.82 3.48
C THR A 11 -8.91 -4.27 4.61
N ILE A 12 -7.90 -3.46 4.92
CA ILE A 12 -6.94 -3.68 6.01
C ILE A 12 -7.23 -2.65 7.10
N ALA A 13 -7.52 -3.11 8.31
CA ALA A 13 -7.72 -2.21 9.46
C ALA A 13 -6.43 -1.46 9.83
N GLY A 14 -5.26 -2.02 9.51
CA GLY A 14 -3.93 -1.55 9.90
C GLY A 14 -3.16 -2.68 10.57
N GLY A 15 -1.85 -2.52 10.71
CA GLY A 15 -0.98 -3.53 11.31
C GLY A 15 0.45 -3.50 10.79
N GLU A 16 1.27 -4.40 11.31
CA GLU A 16 2.65 -4.63 10.90
C GLU A 16 2.79 -5.92 10.08
N TYR A 17 3.36 -5.78 8.89
CA TYR A 17 3.51 -6.85 7.92
C TYR A 17 4.95 -6.94 7.41
N GLY A 18 5.37 -8.14 6.99
CA GLY A 18 6.64 -8.32 6.30
C GLY A 18 6.51 -7.85 4.86
N SER A 19 5.82 -8.66 4.05
CA SER A 19 5.51 -8.35 2.66
C SER A 19 4.01 -8.21 2.46
N VAL A 20 3.58 -7.13 1.81
CA VAL A 20 2.18 -6.91 1.47
C VAL A 20 2.06 -6.87 -0.06
N LYS A 21 1.25 -7.74 -0.64
CA LYS A 21 0.90 -7.74 -2.06
C LYS A 21 -0.58 -7.42 -2.21
N VAL A 22 -0.88 -6.37 -2.96
CA VAL A 22 -2.25 -5.99 -3.29
C VAL A 22 -2.42 -6.09 -4.78
N SER A 23 -3.31 -6.97 -5.23
CA SER A 23 -3.70 -7.13 -6.63
C SER A 23 -5.19 -6.78 -6.75
N GLY A 24 -5.50 -5.57 -7.22
CA GLY A 24 -6.88 -5.08 -7.36
C GLY A 24 -7.12 -3.77 -6.61
N MET A 25 -8.16 -3.75 -5.75
CA MET A 25 -8.56 -2.62 -4.93
C MET A 25 -8.28 -2.89 -3.45
N GLY A 26 -7.25 -2.26 -2.90
CA GLY A 26 -6.95 -2.33 -1.48
C GLY A 26 -7.33 -1.03 -0.77
N LYS A 27 -7.97 -1.14 0.39
CA LYS A 27 -8.26 0.01 1.26
C LYS A 27 -7.66 -0.22 2.63
N CYS A 28 -7.03 0.79 3.21
CA CYS A 28 -6.52 0.73 4.56
C CYS A 28 -7.11 1.86 5.39
N THR A 29 -7.80 1.50 6.48
CA THR A 29 -8.50 2.45 7.35
C THR A 29 -7.61 2.95 8.48
N GLY A 30 -6.65 2.16 8.95
CA GLY A 30 -5.69 2.54 10.00
C GLY A 30 -4.25 2.63 9.51
N ASP A 31 -3.31 2.47 10.45
CA ASP A 31 -1.89 2.62 10.17
C ASP A 31 -1.31 1.30 9.64
N LEU A 32 -0.69 1.34 8.45
CA LEU A 32 -0.05 0.19 7.83
C LEU A 32 1.46 0.35 7.88
N THR A 33 2.14 -0.63 8.47
CA THR A 33 3.60 -0.73 8.44
C THR A 33 3.99 -2.01 7.71
N ALA A 34 4.79 -1.90 6.64
CA ALA A 34 5.32 -3.06 5.93
C ALA A 34 6.79 -2.90 5.56
N GLN A 35 7.56 -3.98 5.51
CA GLN A 35 8.92 -3.90 4.98
C GLN A 35 8.90 -3.74 3.46
N SER A 36 8.12 -4.58 2.77
CA SER A 36 7.92 -4.51 1.32
C SER A 36 6.43 -4.43 0.99
N LEU A 37 6.00 -3.42 0.24
CA LEU A 37 4.62 -3.28 -0.23
C LEU A 37 4.61 -3.28 -1.76
N SER A 38 3.86 -4.18 -2.36
CA SER A 38 3.66 -4.28 -3.80
C SER A 38 2.19 -4.07 -4.12
N VAL A 39 1.86 -3.01 -4.86
CA VAL A 39 0.49 -2.65 -5.23
C VAL A 39 0.35 -2.71 -6.74
N SER A 40 -0.51 -3.60 -7.21
CA SER A 40 -0.94 -3.70 -8.61
C SER A 40 -2.43 -3.34 -8.69
N GLY A 41 -2.75 -2.13 -9.14
CA GLY A 41 -4.12 -1.61 -9.20
C GLY A 41 -4.32 -0.31 -8.42
N LYS A 42 -5.36 -0.25 -7.59
CA LYS A 42 -5.73 0.96 -6.82
C LYS A 42 -5.63 0.70 -5.33
N PHE A 43 -4.82 1.47 -4.63
CA PHE A 43 -4.69 1.34 -3.17
C PHE A 43 -4.93 2.66 -2.47
N THR A 44 -5.86 2.65 -1.51
CA THR A 44 -6.27 3.84 -0.75
C THR A 44 -5.92 3.67 0.73
N CYS A 45 -5.02 4.50 1.24
CA CYS A 45 -4.68 4.56 2.67
C CYS A 45 -5.30 5.82 3.31
N GLN A 46 -6.19 5.63 4.29
CA GLN A 46 -6.70 6.72 5.13
C GLN A 46 -5.76 7.05 6.30
N GLY A 47 -5.07 6.04 6.85
CA GLY A 47 -4.12 6.20 7.94
C GLY A 47 -2.69 6.53 7.49
N LYS A 48 -1.72 6.31 8.37
CA LYS A 48 -0.30 6.45 8.05
C LYS A 48 0.20 5.19 7.35
N LEU A 49 0.87 5.38 6.23
CA LEU A 49 1.55 4.31 5.50
C LEU A 49 3.05 4.39 5.79
N LYS A 50 3.64 3.36 6.39
CA LYS A 50 5.09 3.24 6.58
C LYS A 50 5.60 2.02 5.82
N VAL A 51 6.40 2.25 4.79
CA VAL A 51 6.97 1.18 3.99
C VAL A 51 8.46 1.39 3.76
N GLY A 52 9.24 0.32 3.94
CA GLY A 52 10.66 0.32 3.56
C GLY A 52 10.82 0.43 2.04
N LYS A 53 10.32 -0.58 1.32
CA LYS A 53 10.36 -0.66 -0.14
C LYS A 53 8.96 -0.77 -0.74
N LEU A 54 8.54 0.24 -1.49
CA LEU A 54 7.25 0.30 -2.16
C LEU A 54 7.42 0.03 -3.65
N THR A 55 6.72 -0.97 -4.15
CA THR A 55 6.49 -1.20 -5.57
C THR A 55 5.04 -0.92 -5.90
N CYS A 56 4.78 -0.02 -6.84
CA CYS A 56 3.43 0.33 -7.23
C CYS A 56 3.33 0.36 -8.75
N SER A 57 2.48 -0.50 -9.29
CA SER A 57 2.08 -0.57 -10.69
C SER A 57 0.59 -0.21 -10.75
N GLY A 58 0.30 1.10 -10.82
CA GLY A 58 -1.06 1.63 -10.81
C GLY A 58 -1.18 2.96 -10.08
N THR A 59 -2.25 3.11 -9.28
CA THR A 59 -2.59 4.35 -8.57
C THR A 59 -2.62 4.13 -7.05
N LEU A 60 -1.77 4.87 -6.34
CA LEU A 60 -1.74 4.92 -4.88
C LEU A 60 -2.34 6.24 -4.41
N SER A 61 -3.38 6.20 -3.57
CA SER A 61 -3.98 7.38 -2.95
C SER A 61 -3.78 7.31 -1.43
N VAL A 62 -3.13 8.32 -0.87
CA VAL A 62 -2.90 8.40 0.59
C VAL A 62 -3.47 9.71 1.11
N HIS A 63 -4.35 9.61 2.10
CA HIS A 63 -5.12 10.75 2.61
C HIS A 63 -4.39 11.51 3.73
N ARG A 64 -3.54 10.83 4.51
CA ARG A 64 -2.75 11.45 5.59
C ARG A 64 -1.28 11.53 5.23
N SER A 65 -0.48 10.56 5.70
CA SER A 65 0.97 10.59 5.59
C SER A 65 1.48 9.25 5.11
N ALA A 66 2.27 9.27 4.04
CA ALA A 66 3.05 8.13 3.60
C ALA A 66 4.53 8.40 3.88
N LYS A 67 5.16 7.53 4.66
CA LYS A 67 6.61 7.42 4.78
C LYS A 67 7.04 6.20 3.99
N ILE A 68 7.72 6.43 2.88
CA ILE A 68 8.25 5.38 2.03
C ILE A 68 9.76 5.58 1.95
N GLY A 69 10.55 4.56 2.28
CA GLY A 69 12.00 4.62 2.21
C GLY A 69 12.51 4.63 0.77
N GLN A 70 12.03 3.67 -0.03
CA GLN A 70 12.41 3.50 -1.42
C GLN A 70 11.17 3.16 -2.24
N VAL A 71 10.97 3.85 -3.36
CA VAL A 71 9.92 3.56 -4.33
C VAL A 71 10.56 2.95 -5.57
N THR A 72 10.01 1.85 -6.08
CA THR A 72 10.45 1.21 -7.32
C THR A 72 9.22 0.77 -8.10
N GLY A 73 8.87 1.48 -9.17
CA GLY A 73 7.76 1.14 -10.06
C GLY A 73 7.14 2.36 -10.74
N ASP A 74 6.38 2.10 -11.79
CA ASP A 74 5.68 3.09 -12.60
C ASP A 74 4.38 3.51 -11.90
N CYS A 75 4.49 4.39 -10.91
CA CYS A 75 3.32 4.91 -10.21
C CYS A 75 2.76 6.13 -10.96
N VAL A 76 1.52 5.99 -11.45
CA VAL A 76 0.78 7.15 -11.97
C VAL A 76 0.15 7.84 -10.77
N ARG A 77 0.76 8.97 -10.38
CA ARG A 77 0.20 9.87 -9.39
C ARG A 77 -1.04 10.52 -10.01
N GLN A 78 -2.23 10.00 -9.69
CA GLN A 78 -3.49 10.63 -10.09
C GLN A 78 -3.74 11.82 -9.16
N GLY A 79 -3.03 12.92 -9.42
CA GLY A 79 -3.41 14.26 -8.96
C GLY A 79 -4.44 14.82 -9.95
N LEU A 80 -5.54 15.36 -9.42
CA LEU A 80 -6.48 16.16 -10.21
C LEU A 80 -5.81 17.46 -10.65
#